data_AF-A0A5D3ANP1-F1
#
_entry.id   AF-A0A5D3ANP1-F1
#
_cell.length_a   1.000
_cell.length_b   1.000
_cell.length_c   1.000
_cell.angle_alpha   90.00
_cell.angle_beta   90.00
_cell.angle_gamma   90.00
#
_symmetry.space_group_name_H-M   'P 1'
#
loop_
_entity.id
_entity.type
_entity.pdbx_description
1 polymer ?
#
loop_
_entity_poly.entity_id
_entity_poly.type
_entity_poly.pdbx_seq_one_letter_code
_entity_poly.pdbx_strand_id
1 'polypeptide(L)' 'MSYQIAGRAIKNEYLALGTIISTIGIAVAATGGDKAAAPASSAPVAVSDDKTITGETPEEEDFIRQFVSEAEKQH' A
#
# COMPACT_ATOMS: atom_id res chain seq x y z
N MET A 1 -5.37 -34.71 13.61
CA MET A 1 -3.89 -34.64 13.63
C MET A 1 -3.51 -33.49 14.57
N SER A 2 -2.36 -33.58 15.27
CA SER A 2 -1.94 -32.57 16.24
C SER A 2 -0.44 -32.31 16.13
N TYR A 3 -0.03 -31.07 16.34
CA TYR A 3 1.37 -30.63 16.32
C TYR A 3 1.87 -30.35 17.74
N GLN A 4 3.13 -30.68 18.01
CA GLN A 4 3.78 -30.32 19.26
C GLN A 4 4.39 -28.92 19.11
N ILE A 5 3.83 -27.96 19.85
CA ILE A 5 4.26 -26.56 19.84
C ILE A 5 4.62 -26.19 21.28
N ALA A 6 5.88 -25.76 21.50
CA ALA A 6 6.39 -25.44 22.84
C ALA A 6 6.12 -26.52 23.90
N GLY A 7 6.26 -27.80 23.52
CA GLY A 7 6.03 -28.95 24.42
C GLY A 7 4.55 -29.28 24.70
N ARG A 8 3.60 -28.65 23.99
CA ARG A 8 2.16 -28.92 24.10
C ARG A 8 1.57 -29.37 22.78
N ALA A 9 0.67 -30.36 22.86
CA ALA A 9 -0.07 -30.84 21.70
C ALA A 9 -1.19 -29.86 21.35
N ILE A 10 -1.12 -29.27 20.17
CA ILE A 10 -2.14 -28.38 19.61
C ILE A 10 -2.82 -29.08 18.44
N LYS A 11 -4.14 -29.17 18.49
CA LYS A 11 -4.94 -29.75 17.41
C LYS A 11 -4.91 -28.84 16.18
N ASN A 12 -4.95 -29.42 14.98
CA ASN A 12 -4.91 -28.66 13.73
C ASN A 12 -6.04 -27.63 13.63
N GLU A 13 -7.21 -27.93 14.17
CA GLU A 13 -8.36 -27.03 14.18
C GLU A 13 -8.05 -25.74 14.95
N TYR A 14 -7.37 -25.84 16.10
CA TYR A 14 -6.96 -24.66 16.88
C TYR A 14 -5.81 -23.90 16.24
N LEU A 15 -4.89 -24.62 15.59
CA LEU A 15 -3.81 -23.99 14.84
C LEU A 15 -4.39 -23.14 13.70
N ALA A 16 -5.26 -23.73 12.89
CA ALA A 16 -5.89 -23.07 11.75
C ALA A 16 -6.71 -21.85 12.17
N LEU A 17 -7.55 -21.99 13.21
CA LEU A 17 -8.34 -20.88 13.74
C LEU A 17 -7.44 -19.78 14.32
N GLY A 18 -6.40 -20.14 15.07
CA GLY A 18 -5.43 -19.19 15.60
C GLY A 18 -4.72 -18.40 14.50
N THR A 19 -4.33 -19.05 13.40
CA THR A 19 -3.72 -18.39 12.24
C THR A 19 -4.68 -17.44 11.54
N ILE A 20 -5.94 -17.84 11.33
CA ILE A 20 -6.92 -16.98 10.67
C ILE A 20 -7.20 -15.74 11.53
N ILE A 21 -7.43 -15.93 12.83
CA ILE A 21 -7.72 -14.82 13.75
C ILE A 21 -6.50 -13.90 13.87
N SER A 22 -5.29 -14.45 13.97
CA SER A 22 -4.07 -13.63 14.10
C SER A 22 -3.77 -12.83 12.84
N THR A 23 -3.94 -13.43 11.65
CA THR A 23 -3.74 -12.72 10.37
C THR A 23 -4.75 -11.59 10.19
N ILE A 24 -6.02 -11.83 10.49
CA ILE A 24 -7.05 -10.77 10.48
C ILE A 24 -6.72 -9.68 11.51
N GLY A 25 -6.34 -10.06 12.74
CA GLY A 25 -5.99 -9.11 13.79
C GLY A 25 -4.80 -8.23 13.41
N ILE A 26 -3.75 -8.81 12.82
CA ILE A 26 -2.60 -8.07 12.32
C ILE A 26 -3.01 -7.14 11.17
N ALA A 27 -3.81 -7.62 10.22
CA ALA A 27 -4.26 -6.81 9.09
C ALA A 27 -5.10 -5.60 9.56
N VAL A 28 -6.02 -5.82 10.50
CA VAL A 28 -6.83 -4.75 11.10
C VAL A 28 -5.95 -3.78 11.91
N ALA A 29 -5.01 -4.28 12.71
CA ALA A 29 -4.10 -3.43 13.47
C ALA A 29 -3.18 -2.59 12.56
N ALA A 30 -2.70 -3.17 11.46
CA ALA A 30 -1.86 -2.49 10.47
C ALA A 30 -2.65 -1.44 9.66
N THR A 31 -3.96 -1.60 9.50
CA THR A 31 -4.82 -0.70 8.71
C THR A 31 -5.62 0.29 9.56
N GLY A 32 -5.76 0.04 10.87
CA GLY A 32 -6.58 0.83 11.80
C GLY A 32 -5.83 1.92 12.58
N GLY A 33 -4.56 2.17 12.29
CA GLY A 33 -3.85 3.34 12.84
C GLY A 33 -4.40 4.63 12.24
N ASP A 34 -4.59 5.66 13.08
CA ASP A 34 -4.74 7.03 12.60
C ASP A 34 -3.68 7.29 11.54
N LYS A 35 -4.10 7.88 10.41
CA LYS A 35 -3.15 8.50 9.48
C LYS A 35 -2.40 9.55 10.29
N ALA A 36 -1.29 9.16 10.94
CA ALA A 36 -0.27 10.09 11.37
C ALA A 36 -0.04 10.95 10.15
N ALA A 37 -0.33 12.25 10.29
CA ALA A 37 -0.30 13.21 9.21
C ALA A 37 0.90 12.87 8.33
N ALA A 38 0.62 12.47 7.09
CA ALA A 38 1.67 12.40 6.09
C ALA A 38 2.49 13.70 6.24
N PRO A 39 3.82 13.64 6.26
CA PRO A 39 4.65 14.84 6.42
C PRO A 39 4.07 15.90 5.50
N ALA A 40 3.78 17.09 6.06
CA ALA A 40 3.04 18.15 5.40
C ALA A 40 3.63 18.45 4.01
N SER A 41 3.06 17.79 2.98
CA SER A 41 3.05 18.09 1.56
C SER A 41 2.56 16.85 0.81
N SER A 42 1.30 16.47 1.00
CA SER A 42 0.64 15.39 0.22
C SER A 42 -0.37 15.93 -0.79
N ALA A 43 -0.25 17.20 -1.18
CA ALA A 43 -0.84 17.61 -2.44
C ALA A 43 -0.03 16.92 -3.55
N PRO A 44 -0.69 16.27 -4.54
CA PRO A 44 -0.02 15.90 -5.77
C PRO A 44 0.73 17.13 -6.30
N VAL A 45 2.02 16.99 -6.58
CA VAL A 45 2.77 18.04 -7.27
C VAL A 45 2.15 18.14 -8.66
N ALA A 46 1.70 19.34 -9.04
CA ALA A 46 1.14 19.54 -10.37
C ALA A 46 2.17 19.09 -11.41
N VAL A 47 1.73 18.46 -12.49
CA VAL A 47 2.62 17.96 -13.56
C VAL A 47 3.59 19.03 -14.10
N SER A 48 3.23 20.32 -13.97
CA SER A 48 4.04 21.47 -14.36
C SER A 48 5.27 21.70 -13.46
N ASP A 49 5.20 21.28 -12.20
CA ASP A 49 6.25 21.43 -11.20
C ASP A 49 7.01 20.11 -10.93
N ASP A 50 6.54 19.00 -11.51
CA ASP A 50 7.13 17.68 -11.32
C ASP A 50 8.37 17.45 -12.19
N LYS A 51 9.52 17.37 -11.52
CA LYS A 51 10.85 17.10 -12.09
C LYS A 51 11.20 15.61 -12.15
N THR A 52 10.32 14.75 -11.65
CA THR A 52 10.56 13.29 -11.59
C THR A 52 10.00 12.55 -12.81
N ILE A 53 9.20 13.23 -13.63
CA ILE A 53 8.74 12.70 -14.92
C ILE A 53 9.92 12.70 -15.90
N THR A 54 10.45 11.50 -16.16
CA THR A 54 11.53 11.24 -17.11
C THR A 54 11.15 10.07 -18.03
N GLY A 55 11.47 10.17 -19.31
CA GLY A 55 11.20 9.17 -20.34
C GLY A 55 12.49 8.73 -21.03
N GLU A 56 12.43 7.70 -21.86
CA GLU A 56 13.60 7.27 -22.64
C GLU A 56 13.86 8.22 -23.83
N THR A 57 12.84 8.96 -24.24
CA THR A 57 12.89 9.95 -25.33
C THR A 57 12.18 11.25 -24.95
N PRO A 58 12.61 12.40 -25.48
CA PRO A 58 11.93 13.69 -25.23
C PRO A 58 10.43 13.67 -25.61
N GLU A 59 10.08 12.95 -26.67
CA GLU A 59 8.70 12.83 -27.14
C GLU A 59 7.80 12.06 -26.16
N GLU A 60 8.36 11.06 -25.48
CA GLU A 60 7.67 10.30 -24.45
C GLU A 60 7.42 11.14 -23.21
N GLU A 61 8.40 11.95 -22.79
CA GLU A 61 8.23 12.89 -21.67
C GLU A 61 7.11 13.89 -21.92
N ASP A 62 7.07 14.47 -23.12
CA ASP A 62 6.02 15.42 -23.52
C ASP A 62 4.64 14.75 -23.54
N PHE A 63 4.55 13.50 -24.02
CA PHE A 63 3.32 12.71 -23.99
C PHE A 63 2.82 12.47 -22.56
N ILE A 64 3.70 12.04 -21.65
CA ILE A 64 3.35 11.78 -20.25
C ILE A 64 2.88 13.07 -19.57
N ARG A 65 3.58 14.19 -19.78
CA ARG A 65 3.19 15.50 -19.23
C ARG A 65 1.83 15.94 -19.74
N GLN A 66 1.55 15.77 -21.02
CA GLN A 66 0.27 16.14 -21.59
C GLN A 66 -0.86 15.25 -21.05
N PHE A 67 -0.67 13.92 -21.00
CA PHE A 67 -1.65 12.97 -20.48
C PHE A 67 -2.04 13.27 -19.03
N VAL A 68 -1.04 13.50 -18.16
CA VAL A 68 -1.29 13.84 -16.75
C VAL A 68 -1.96 15.21 -16.64
N SER A 69 -1.55 16.21 -17.43
CA SER A 69 -2.18 17.55 -17.41
C SER A 69 -3.65 17.53 -17.82
N GLU A 70 -4.05 16.61 -18.71
CA GLU A 70 -5.44 16.44 -19.13
C GLU A 70 -6.27 15.72 -18.06
N ALA A 71 -5.68 14.73 -17.38
CA ALA A 71 -6.30 14.04 -16.25
C ALA A 71 -6.53 14.99 -15.07
N GLU A 72 -5.58 15.89 -14.78
CA GLU A 72 -5.71 16.90 -13.73
C GLU A 72 -6.84 17.91 -13.99
N LYS A 73 -7.19 18.19 -15.26
CA LYS A 73 -8.29 19.10 -15.62
C LYS A 73 -9.68 18.47 -15.49
N GLN A 74 -9.77 17.14 -15.45
CA GLN A 74 -11.03 16.41 -15.39
C GLN A 74 -11.49 16.10 -13.94
N HIS A 75 -10.72 16.54 -12.94
CA HIS A 75 -11.00 16.43 -11.52
C HIS A 75 -11.15 17.82 -10.86
#